data_AF-A0A7K9ETG2-F1
#
_entry.id   AF-A0A7K9ETG2-F1
#
_cell.length_a   1.000
_cell.length_b   1.000
_cell.length_c   1.000
_cell.angle_alpha   90.00
_cell.angle_beta   90.00
_cell.angle_gamma   90.00
#
_symmetry.space_group_name_H-M   'P 1'
#
loop_
_entity.id
_entity.type
_entity.pdbx_description
1 polymer ?
#
loop_
_entity_poly.entity_id
_entity_poly.type
_entity_poly.pdbx_seq_one_letter_code
_entity_poly.pdbx_strand_id
1 'polypeptide(L)'
;GPQLNAQLEGWLSQVQSTKRPARAIIAPHAGYTYCGSCAAHAYKQVDPNITRKIFILGPSHHVPLSRCALSSVDIYRTPLYDLRIDQKIYGELWKTGMFERMSLQTDEDEHSIEMHLPYTAKAMESHKDEFTIIPVLVGALSESKEQEFGKLFSKYLADPSNLFVVSSDFCHWGQRFRYSYYDESQGEIYRSIEHLDKMGMSIIEQLDPVSFSNYLKKYHNTICGRHPIGVLLNAINELQKNGMNMSFSFLNYAQSSQCRNWQDSSVSYAAGALMVH
;
A
#
# COMPACT_ATOMS: atom_id res chain seq x y z
N GLY A 1 -21.26 -6.42 8.32
CA GLY A 1 -20.68 -5.81 9.54
C GLY A 1 -20.12 -6.82 10.50
N PRO A 2 -20.94 -7.50 11.33
CA PRO A 2 -20.46 -8.26 12.49
C PRO A 2 -19.45 -9.37 12.17
N GLN A 3 -19.69 -10.15 11.10
CA GLN A 3 -18.79 -11.23 10.68
C GLN A 3 -17.42 -10.70 10.24
N LEU A 4 -17.40 -9.63 9.43
CA LEU A 4 -16.16 -9.01 8.98
C LEU A 4 -15.36 -8.44 10.16
N ASN A 5 -16.04 -7.80 11.12
CA ASN A 5 -15.40 -7.30 12.33
C ASN A 5 -14.68 -8.42 13.11
N ALA A 6 -15.36 -9.54 13.32
CA ALA A 6 -14.82 -10.70 14.03
C ALA A 6 -13.65 -11.35 13.27
N GLN A 7 -13.73 -11.40 11.94
CA GLN A 7 -12.66 -11.93 11.09
C GLN A 7 -11.38 -11.08 11.18
N LEU A 8 -11.52 -9.75 11.06
CA LEU A 8 -10.40 -8.83 11.19
C LEU A 8 -9.80 -8.83 12.61
N GLU A 9 -10.65 -8.91 13.65
CA GLU A 9 -10.19 -9.09 15.03
C GLU A 9 -9.34 -10.35 15.19
N GLY A 10 -9.83 -11.48 14.67
CA GLY A 10 -9.12 -12.76 14.76
C GLY A 10 -7.76 -12.78 14.06
N TRP A 11 -7.59 -12.05 12.95
CA TRP A 11 -6.27 -11.90 12.32
C TRP A 11 -5.37 -10.92 13.08
N LEU A 12 -5.90 -9.78 13.53
CA LEU A 12 -5.13 -8.80 14.31
C LEU A 12 -4.68 -9.36 15.67
N SER A 13 -5.45 -10.25 16.29
CA SER A 13 -5.08 -10.86 17.57
C SER A 13 -3.90 -11.84 17.46
N GLN A 14 -3.64 -12.38 16.26
CA GLN A 14 -2.52 -13.30 16.00
C GLN A 14 -1.18 -12.58 15.81
N VAL A 15 -1.20 -11.26 15.66
CA VAL A 15 -0.01 -10.44 15.41
C VAL A 15 0.37 -9.65 16.66
N GLN A 16 1.66 -9.65 16.99
CA GLN A 16 2.23 -8.76 18.01
C GLN A 16 2.60 -7.40 17.42
N SER A 17 2.39 -6.33 18.17
CA SER A 17 2.85 -4.99 17.78
C SER A 17 4.36 -4.86 18.01
N THR A 18 5.14 -4.72 16.94
CA THR A 18 6.61 -4.61 16.99
C THR A 18 7.15 -3.35 16.32
N LYS A 19 6.30 -2.60 15.59
CA LYS A 19 6.66 -1.41 14.82
C LYS A 19 5.73 -0.21 15.06
N ARG A 20 5.14 -0.10 16.26
CA ARG A 20 4.28 1.04 16.63
C ARG A 20 5.11 2.26 17.05
N PRO A 21 4.66 3.49 16.73
CA PRO A 21 3.60 3.83 15.79
C PRO A 21 4.12 3.83 14.33
N ALA A 22 3.48 3.06 13.46
CA ALA A 22 3.80 3.09 12.04
C ALA A 22 3.40 4.44 11.41
N ARG A 23 4.31 5.03 10.62
CA ARG A 23 4.06 6.24 9.83
C ARG A 23 3.59 5.94 8.40
N ALA A 24 3.98 4.78 7.89
CA ALA A 24 3.45 4.22 6.67
C ALA A 24 3.37 2.70 6.79
N ILE A 25 2.50 2.08 6.01
CA ILE A 25 2.45 0.63 5.84
C ILE A 25 2.36 0.30 4.34
N ILE A 26 2.95 -0.83 3.95
CA ILE A 26 2.63 -1.49 2.68
C ILE A 26 1.79 -2.71 3.02
N ALA A 27 0.64 -2.85 2.36
CA ALA A 27 -0.29 -3.95 2.59
C ALA A 27 -0.98 -4.40 1.29
N PRO A 28 -1.37 -5.68 1.19
CA PRO A 28 -2.01 -6.25 0.00
C PRO A 28 -3.46 -5.79 -0.17
N HIS A 29 -3.96 -5.87 -1.40
CA HIS A 29 -5.34 -5.54 -1.77
C HIS A 29 -6.06 -6.64 -2.55
N ALA A 30 -5.61 -7.89 -2.46
CA ALA A 30 -6.43 -9.03 -2.86
C ALA A 30 -7.65 -9.21 -1.93
N GLY A 31 -8.58 -10.09 -2.31
CA GLY A 31 -9.70 -10.46 -1.45
C GLY A 31 -9.23 -11.05 -0.12
N TYR A 32 -9.88 -10.67 0.99
CA TYR A 32 -9.45 -10.99 2.36
C TYR A 32 -9.28 -12.47 2.67
N THR A 33 -9.96 -13.37 1.96
CA THR A 33 -9.75 -14.82 2.10
C THR A 33 -8.29 -15.22 1.77
N TYR A 34 -7.63 -14.50 0.87
CA TYR A 34 -6.27 -14.80 0.42
C TYR A 34 -5.20 -14.05 1.22
N CYS A 35 -5.39 -12.74 1.43
CA CYS A 35 -4.35 -11.86 1.98
C CYS A 35 -4.72 -11.23 3.31
N GLY A 36 -5.91 -11.52 3.87
CA GLY A 36 -6.43 -10.89 5.08
C GLY A 36 -5.50 -11.06 6.28
N SER A 37 -5.02 -12.28 6.54
CA SER A 37 -4.05 -12.54 7.61
C SER A 37 -2.72 -11.81 7.38
N CYS A 38 -2.23 -11.74 6.14
CA CYS A 38 -1.01 -11.01 5.80
C CYS A 38 -1.16 -9.51 6.10
N ALA A 39 -2.26 -8.88 5.69
CA ALA A 39 -2.52 -7.46 5.93
C ALA A 39 -2.55 -7.12 7.44
N ALA A 40 -2.98 -8.04 8.31
CA ALA A 40 -2.97 -7.83 9.76
C ALA A 40 -1.57 -7.51 10.30
N HIS A 41 -0.51 -8.07 9.70
CA HIS A 41 0.87 -7.80 10.13
C HIS A 41 1.26 -6.33 9.97
N ALA A 42 0.72 -5.66 8.95
CA ALA A 42 0.89 -4.21 8.75
C ALA A 42 -0.05 -3.41 9.66
N TYR A 43 -1.36 -3.70 9.63
CA TYR A 43 -2.35 -2.92 10.38
C TYR A 43 -2.17 -2.98 11.90
N LYS A 44 -1.63 -4.08 12.45
CA LYS A 44 -1.33 -4.16 13.89
C LYS A 44 -0.31 -3.13 14.35
N GLN A 45 0.50 -2.59 13.43
CA GLN A 45 1.53 -1.59 13.72
C GLN A 45 1.00 -0.14 13.72
N VAL A 46 -0.26 0.06 13.33
CA VAL A 46 -0.94 1.35 13.46
C VAL A 46 -1.29 1.59 14.94
N ASP A 47 -1.04 2.81 15.42
CA ASP A 47 -1.40 3.24 16.77
C ASP A 47 -2.58 4.21 16.73
N PRO A 48 -3.80 3.77 17.12
CA PRO A 48 -4.98 4.62 17.07
C PRO A 48 -4.92 5.81 18.06
N ASN A 49 -4.04 5.77 19.07
CA ASN A 49 -3.88 6.89 19.99
C ASN A 49 -3.15 8.09 19.34
N ILE A 50 -2.41 7.86 18.25
CA ILE A 50 -1.57 8.86 17.58
C ILE A 50 -2.13 9.23 16.20
N THR A 51 -2.52 8.23 15.41
CA THR A 51 -2.97 8.45 14.02
C THR A 51 -4.31 9.17 13.97
N ARG A 52 -4.43 10.20 13.14
CA ARG A 52 -5.65 11.00 12.92
C ARG A 52 -6.00 11.18 11.45
N LYS A 53 -5.05 11.08 10.54
CA LYS A 53 -5.27 11.27 9.08
C LYS A 53 -4.61 10.15 8.30
N ILE A 54 -5.39 9.40 7.54
CA ILE A 54 -4.94 8.18 6.90
C ILE A 54 -4.99 8.35 5.39
N PHE A 55 -3.83 8.56 4.78
CA PHE A 55 -3.67 8.55 3.34
C PHE A 55 -3.73 7.12 2.84
N ILE A 56 -4.50 6.86 1.80
CA ILE A 56 -4.58 5.53 1.17
C ILE A 56 -4.22 5.70 -0.30
N LEU A 57 -3.02 5.27 -0.67
CA LEU A 57 -2.49 5.35 -2.03
C LEU A 57 -2.70 4.00 -2.72
N GLY A 58 -3.67 3.93 -3.62
CA GLY A 58 -4.02 2.72 -4.38
C GLY A 58 -3.68 2.83 -5.86
N PRO A 59 -3.12 1.79 -6.52
CA PRO A 59 -2.94 1.80 -7.98
C PRO A 59 -4.28 1.74 -8.72
N SER A 60 -4.36 2.38 -9.90
CA SER A 60 -5.49 2.20 -10.83
C SER A 60 -5.35 0.92 -11.64
N HIS A 61 -6.36 0.06 -11.62
CA HIS A 61 -6.46 -1.15 -12.44
C HIS A 61 -7.31 -0.97 -13.69
N HIS A 62 -8.30 -0.07 -13.63
CA HIS A 62 -9.37 0.00 -14.64
C HIS A 62 -9.20 1.16 -15.61
N VAL A 63 -8.72 2.31 -15.15
CA VAL A 63 -8.66 3.53 -15.96
C VAL A 63 -7.21 3.92 -16.29
N PRO A 64 -6.94 4.35 -17.54
CA PRO A 64 -5.66 4.93 -17.88
C PRO A 64 -5.52 6.29 -17.18
N LEU A 65 -4.56 6.38 -16.26
CA LEU A 65 -4.29 7.57 -15.48
C LEU A 65 -2.78 7.80 -15.47
N SER A 66 -2.32 8.99 -15.86
CA SER A 66 -0.88 9.34 -15.92
C SER A 66 -0.40 10.18 -14.73
N ARG A 67 -1.31 10.47 -13.80
CA ARG A 67 -1.08 11.23 -12.57
C ARG A 67 -1.81 10.58 -11.39
N CYS A 68 -2.13 11.35 -10.35
CA CYS A 68 -3.00 10.91 -9.27
C CYS A 68 -4.39 11.54 -9.37
N ALA A 69 -5.40 10.87 -8.85
CA ALA A 69 -6.77 11.37 -8.80
C ALA A 69 -7.32 11.34 -7.37
N LEU A 70 -8.20 12.29 -7.07
CA LEU A 70 -8.91 12.40 -5.79
C LEU A 70 -10.38 12.05 -5.97
N SER A 71 -11.00 11.56 -4.90
CA SER A 71 -12.44 11.27 -4.90
C SER A 71 -13.29 12.53 -5.11
N SER A 72 -14.50 12.36 -5.63
CA SER A 72 -15.53 13.40 -5.77
C SER A 72 -16.58 13.38 -4.67
N VAL A 73 -16.54 12.41 -3.76
CA VAL A 73 -17.47 12.28 -2.63
C VAL A 73 -16.83 12.75 -1.32
N ASP A 74 -17.64 12.78 -0.25
CA ASP A 74 -17.18 13.17 1.09
C ASP A 74 -16.98 11.98 2.03
N ILE A 75 -17.58 10.84 1.70
CA ILE A 75 -17.69 9.67 2.58
C ILE A 75 -17.46 8.40 1.78
N TYR A 76 -16.62 7.51 2.31
CA TYR A 76 -16.52 6.13 1.87
C TYR A 76 -17.23 5.22 2.86
N ARG A 77 -18.18 4.43 2.38
CA ARG A 77 -18.92 3.49 3.23
C ARG A 77 -18.11 2.24 3.49
N THR A 78 -18.27 1.64 4.67
CA THR A 78 -17.72 0.31 4.96
C THR A 78 -18.77 -0.56 5.66
N PRO A 79 -18.60 -1.89 5.68
CA PRO A 79 -19.48 -2.74 6.47
C PRO A 79 -19.40 -2.53 7.99
N LEU A 80 -18.39 -1.79 8.50
CA LEU A 80 -18.19 -1.52 9.93
C LEU A 80 -18.80 -0.18 10.34
N TYR A 81 -18.29 0.90 9.75
CA TYR A 81 -18.79 2.27 9.85
C TYR A 81 -18.22 3.12 8.70
N ASP A 82 -18.88 4.23 8.38
CA ASP A 82 -18.51 5.09 7.27
C ASP A 82 -17.29 5.97 7.62
N LEU A 83 -16.40 6.19 6.65
CA LEU A 83 -15.16 6.94 6.80
C LEU A 83 -15.27 8.30 6.08
N ARG A 84 -14.87 9.37 6.76
CA ARG A 84 -14.94 10.74 6.23
C ARG A 84 -13.65 11.15 5.56
N ILE A 85 -13.76 11.80 4.41
CA ILE A 85 -12.61 12.40 3.72
C ILE A 85 -12.18 13.70 4.41
N ASP A 86 -10.87 13.90 4.59
CA ASP A 86 -10.32 15.15 5.11
C ASP A 86 -10.42 16.28 4.08
N GLN A 87 -11.47 17.10 4.21
CA GLN A 87 -11.76 18.20 3.29
C GLN A 87 -10.66 19.26 3.24
N LYS A 88 -9.93 19.47 4.35
CA LYS A 88 -8.85 20.45 4.41
C LYS A 88 -7.69 19.98 3.54
N ILE A 89 -7.21 18.76 3.75
CA ILE A 89 -6.11 18.18 2.98
C ILE A 89 -6.53 17.98 1.52
N TYR A 90 -7.75 17.53 1.25
CA TYR A 90 -8.27 17.44 -0.12
C TYR A 90 -8.24 18.79 -0.85
N GLY A 91 -8.62 19.87 -0.16
CA GLY A 91 -8.52 21.22 -0.70
C GLY A 91 -7.08 21.65 -0.97
N GLU A 92 -6.14 21.34 -0.07
CA GLU A 92 -4.71 21.61 -0.26
C GLU A 92 -4.12 20.82 -1.43
N LEU A 93 -4.43 19.52 -1.55
CA LEU A 93 -3.99 18.66 -2.64
C LEU A 93 -4.57 19.14 -3.97
N TRP A 94 -5.87 19.46 -4.03
CA TRP A 94 -6.51 19.96 -5.25
C TRP A 94 -5.89 21.26 -5.76
N LYS A 95 -5.60 22.21 -4.87
CA LYS A 95 -4.99 23.51 -5.21
C LYS A 95 -3.59 23.39 -5.83
N THR A 96 -2.91 22.25 -5.71
CA THR A 96 -1.63 22.04 -6.38
C THR A 96 -1.76 21.96 -7.91
N GLY A 97 -2.96 21.67 -8.44
CA GLY A 97 -3.17 21.42 -9.86
C GLY A 97 -2.58 20.10 -10.36
N MET A 98 -2.04 19.25 -9.47
CA MET A 98 -1.39 17.98 -9.84
C MET A 98 -2.36 16.81 -9.97
N PHE A 99 -3.59 16.93 -9.46
CA PHE A 99 -4.55 15.84 -9.37
C PHE A 99 -5.69 15.98 -10.38
N GLU A 100 -6.19 14.83 -10.85
CA GLU A 100 -7.50 14.72 -11.48
C GLU A 100 -8.59 14.47 -10.43
N ARG A 101 -9.85 14.55 -10.85
CA ARG A 101 -11.01 14.18 -10.03
C ARG A 101 -11.61 12.90 -10.59
N MET A 102 -11.76 11.87 -9.76
CA MET A 102 -12.44 10.64 -10.17
C MET A 102 -13.94 10.89 -10.33
N SER A 103 -14.54 10.29 -11.37
CA SER A 103 -15.99 10.14 -11.41
C SER A 103 -16.42 9.15 -10.32
N LEU A 104 -17.68 9.23 -9.86
CA LEU A 104 -18.19 8.26 -8.89
C LEU A 104 -18.06 6.82 -9.40
N GLN A 105 -18.29 6.58 -10.70
CA GLN A 105 -18.12 5.27 -11.31
C GLN A 105 -16.68 4.77 -11.23
N THR A 106 -15.69 5.61 -11.59
CA THR A 106 -14.28 5.23 -11.48
C THR A 106 -13.88 4.91 -10.05
N ASP A 107 -14.46 5.64 -9.09
CA ASP A 107 -14.21 5.46 -7.67
C ASP A 107 -14.77 4.12 -7.17
N GLU A 108 -16.05 3.83 -7.47
CA GLU A 108 -16.73 2.60 -7.04
C GLU A 108 -16.27 1.34 -7.81
N ASP A 109 -15.74 1.48 -9.02
CA ASP A 109 -15.18 0.36 -9.81
C ASP A 109 -13.79 -0.07 -9.29
N GLU A 110 -13.05 0.80 -8.59
CA GLU A 110 -11.70 0.52 -8.12
C GLU A 110 -11.65 -0.08 -6.71
N HIS A 111 -10.92 -1.19 -6.56
CA HIS A 111 -10.86 -1.94 -5.31
C HIS A 111 -9.56 -1.72 -4.54
N SER A 112 -8.50 -1.19 -5.18
CA SER A 112 -7.18 -1.09 -4.56
C SER A 112 -7.14 -0.15 -3.34
N ILE A 113 -8.05 0.82 -3.27
CA ILE A 113 -8.27 1.67 -2.10
C ILE A 113 -9.30 1.03 -1.16
N GLU A 114 -10.39 0.48 -1.72
CA GLU A 114 -11.51 -0.10 -0.95
C GLU A 114 -11.04 -1.20 0.01
N MET A 115 -10.12 -2.06 -0.43
CA MET A 115 -9.62 -3.18 0.38
C MET A 115 -8.89 -2.74 1.66
N HIS A 116 -8.52 -1.47 1.77
CA HIS A 116 -7.94 -0.91 3.00
C HIS A 116 -8.97 -0.29 3.94
N LEU A 117 -10.19 -0.01 3.49
CA LEU A 117 -11.18 0.70 4.30
C LEU A 117 -11.68 -0.12 5.50
N PRO A 118 -12.08 -1.41 5.37
CA PRO A 118 -12.49 -2.18 6.54
C PRO A 118 -11.37 -2.39 7.55
N TYR A 119 -10.15 -2.66 7.08
CA TYR A 119 -8.98 -2.82 7.95
C TYR A 119 -8.62 -1.53 8.70
N THR A 120 -8.72 -0.38 8.02
CA THR A 120 -8.51 0.95 8.61
C THR A 120 -9.58 1.23 9.66
N ALA A 121 -10.85 1.01 9.31
CA ALA A 121 -11.97 1.15 10.24
C ALA A 121 -11.80 0.25 11.47
N LYS A 122 -11.32 -0.99 11.29
CA LYS A 122 -11.05 -1.89 12.41
C LYS A 122 -9.89 -1.41 13.29
N ALA A 123 -8.76 -1.04 12.68
CA ALA A 123 -7.57 -0.60 13.43
C ALA A 123 -7.81 0.68 14.25
N MET A 124 -8.72 1.54 13.77
CA MET A 124 -9.07 2.82 14.39
C MET A 124 -10.34 2.79 15.23
N GLU A 125 -10.94 1.62 15.49
CA GLU A 125 -12.27 1.50 16.09
C GLU A 125 -12.42 2.22 17.44
N SER A 126 -11.35 2.29 18.25
CA SER A 126 -11.34 2.97 19.55
C SER A 126 -11.40 4.50 19.46
N HIS A 127 -11.10 5.06 18.29
CA HIS A 127 -11.08 6.50 18.00
C HIS A 127 -11.89 6.80 16.73
N LYS A 128 -12.96 6.03 16.47
CA LYS A 128 -13.68 6.02 15.18
C LYS A 128 -14.17 7.39 14.70
N ASP A 129 -14.44 8.31 15.63
CA ASP A 129 -15.00 9.63 15.36
C ASP A 129 -13.90 10.72 15.24
N GLU A 130 -12.64 10.37 15.50
CA GLU A 130 -11.51 11.31 15.63
C GLU A 130 -10.52 11.27 14.46
N PHE A 131 -10.77 10.47 13.43
CA PHE A 131 -9.88 10.37 12.26
C PHE A 131 -10.60 10.62 10.93
N THR A 132 -9.81 10.92 9.91
CA THR A 132 -10.23 11.11 8.52
C THR A 132 -9.34 10.33 7.57
N ILE A 133 -9.83 10.06 6.35
CA ILE A 133 -9.08 9.41 5.29
C ILE A 133 -8.78 10.38 4.14
N ILE A 134 -7.72 10.08 3.39
CA ILE A 134 -7.31 10.80 2.19
C ILE A 134 -7.05 9.75 1.09
N PRO A 135 -8.10 9.25 0.42
CA PRO A 135 -7.93 8.30 -0.67
C PRO A 135 -7.29 8.99 -1.87
N VAL A 136 -6.31 8.34 -2.49
CA VAL A 136 -5.62 8.86 -3.69
C VAL A 136 -5.42 7.69 -4.63
N LEU A 137 -6.04 7.78 -5.81
CA LEU A 137 -5.81 6.83 -6.88
C LEU A 137 -4.53 7.22 -7.62
N VAL A 138 -3.57 6.32 -7.68
CA VAL A 138 -2.26 6.52 -8.29
C VAL A 138 -2.24 5.80 -9.64
N GLY A 139 -2.02 6.56 -10.70
CA GLY A 139 -1.93 6.03 -12.05
C GLY A 139 -0.57 5.42 -12.41
N ALA A 140 -0.34 5.23 -13.71
CA ALA A 140 0.94 4.88 -14.29
C ALA A 140 1.86 6.12 -14.33
N LEU A 141 2.51 6.40 -13.21
CA LEU A 141 3.39 7.55 -13.06
C LEU A 141 4.70 7.35 -13.83
N SER A 142 5.24 8.42 -14.39
CA SER A 142 6.65 8.49 -14.78
C SER A 142 7.54 8.63 -13.53
N GLU A 143 8.83 8.31 -13.65
CA GLU A 143 9.79 8.51 -12.54
C GLU A 143 9.81 9.96 -12.03
N SER A 144 9.69 10.93 -12.95
CA SER A 144 9.58 12.35 -12.58
C SER A 144 8.32 12.64 -11.76
N LYS A 145 7.19 12.01 -12.10
CA LYS A 145 5.94 12.17 -11.34
C LYS A 145 6.01 11.47 -9.99
N GLU A 146 6.67 10.32 -9.89
CA GLU A 146 6.92 9.67 -8.59
C GLU A 146 7.76 10.58 -7.67
N GLN A 147 8.77 11.26 -8.21
CA GLN A 147 9.56 12.25 -7.47
C GLN A 147 8.73 13.49 -7.07
N GLU A 148 7.96 14.05 -8.01
CA GLU A 148 7.10 15.22 -7.75
C GLU A 148 6.04 14.93 -6.69
N PHE A 149 5.31 13.82 -6.80
CA PHE A 149 4.31 13.41 -5.81
C PHE A 149 4.97 13.00 -4.50
N GLY A 150 6.11 12.30 -4.51
CA GLY A 150 6.86 11.97 -3.31
C GLY A 150 7.26 13.24 -2.54
N LYS A 151 7.78 14.24 -3.24
CA LYS A 151 8.10 15.54 -2.65
C LYS A 151 6.85 16.25 -2.10
N LEU A 152 5.74 16.25 -2.84
CA LEU A 152 4.47 16.82 -2.37
C LEU A 152 3.98 16.14 -1.09
N PHE A 153 4.01 14.81 -1.04
CA PHE A 153 3.51 14.03 0.10
C PHE A 153 4.46 14.03 1.29
N SER A 154 5.75 14.33 1.09
CA SER A 154 6.76 14.34 2.15
C SER A 154 6.37 15.20 3.36
N LYS A 155 5.81 16.40 3.14
CA LYS A 155 5.36 17.28 4.24
C LYS A 155 4.25 16.67 5.09
N TYR A 156 3.38 15.83 4.50
CA TYR A 156 2.35 15.12 5.24
C TYR A 156 2.93 13.87 5.89
N LEU A 157 3.89 13.19 5.27
CA LEU A 157 4.57 12.04 5.87
C LEU A 157 5.36 12.43 7.14
N ALA A 158 5.89 13.65 7.21
CA ALA A 158 6.59 14.16 8.39
C ALA A 158 5.69 14.36 9.63
N ASP A 159 4.40 14.62 9.45
CA ASP A 159 3.47 14.92 10.55
C ASP A 159 3.11 13.65 11.35
N PRO A 160 3.35 13.62 12.69
CA PRO A 160 3.06 12.47 13.54
C PRO A 160 1.62 12.01 13.61
N SER A 161 0.68 12.88 13.26
CA SER A 161 -0.73 12.53 13.20
C SER A 161 -1.14 11.80 11.92
N ASN A 162 -0.26 11.71 10.91
CA ASN A 162 -0.58 11.12 9.62
C ASN A 162 -0.11 9.66 9.53
N LEU A 163 -0.80 8.86 8.72
CA LEU A 163 -0.42 7.51 8.31
C LEU A 163 -0.56 7.40 6.79
N PHE A 164 0.40 6.76 6.14
CA PHE A 164 0.31 6.39 4.72
C PHE A 164 0.11 4.89 4.54
N VAL A 165 -1.05 4.48 4.05
CA VAL A 165 -1.32 3.12 3.59
C VAL A 165 -1.00 3.06 2.10
N VAL A 166 0.03 2.31 1.75
CA VAL A 166 0.46 2.08 0.36
C VAL A 166 0.01 0.69 -0.06
N SER A 167 -0.94 0.68 -0.98
CA SER A 167 -1.65 -0.53 -1.41
C SER A 167 -0.87 -1.25 -2.52
N SER A 168 -0.45 -2.49 -2.26
CA SER A 168 0.24 -3.31 -3.26
C SER A 168 0.20 -4.79 -2.94
N ASP A 169 -0.22 -5.59 -3.92
CA ASP A 169 0.22 -6.97 -4.07
C ASP A 169 1.62 -7.01 -4.72
N PHE A 170 2.29 -8.17 -4.62
CA PHE A 170 3.64 -8.40 -5.16
C PHE A 170 3.56 -9.24 -6.44
N CYS A 171 4.47 -10.18 -6.72
CA CYS A 171 4.49 -10.92 -7.98
C CYS A 171 3.14 -11.59 -8.31
N HIS A 172 2.61 -11.28 -9.49
CA HIS A 172 1.55 -12.02 -10.17
C HIS A 172 2.22 -12.94 -11.19
N TRP A 173 2.40 -14.21 -10.82
CA TRP A 173 3.12 -15.20 -11.62
C TRP A 173 2.16 -16.16 -12.32
N GLY A 174 2.46 -16.48 -13.58
CA GLY A 174 1.78 -17.47 -14.39
C GLY A 174 1.36 -16.94 -15.76
N GLN A 175 0.98 -17.87 -16.65
CA GLN A 175 0.62 -17.57 -18.03
C GLN A 175 -0.52 -16.52 -18.13
N ARG A 176 -1.51 -16.57 -17.23
CA ARG A 176 -2.64 -15.63 -17.21
C ARG A 176 -2.22 -14.17 -16.99
N PHE A 177 -1.06 -13.94 -16.36
CA PHE A 177 -0.51 -12.62 -16.13
C PHE A 177 0.56 -12.22 -17.17
N ARG A 178 0.86 -13.11 -18.12
CA ARG A 178 1.96 -12.97 -19.08
C ARG A 178 3.30 -12.70 -18.39
N TYR A 179 3.49 -13.28 -17.21
CA TYR A 179 4.71 -13.14 -16.43
C TYR A 179 5.08 -14.49 -15.82
N SER A 180 6.20 -15.05 -16.25
CA SER A 180 6.65 -16.38 -15.81
C SER A 180 8.18 -16.40 -15.65
N TYR A 181 8.76 -15.30 -15.16
CA TYR A 181 10.18 -15.27 -14.82
C TYR A 181 10.50 -16.40 -13.84
N TYR A 182 11.61 -17.09 -14.08
CA TYR A 182 12.06 -18.21 -13.26
C TYR A 182 13.57 -18.25 -13.25
N ASP A 183 14.13 -18.18 -12.04
CA ASP A 183 15.55 -18.38 -11.75
C ASP A 183 15.72 -19.79 -11.17
N GLU A 184 16.21 -20.70 -12.01
CA GLU A 184 16.46 -22.10 -11.65
C GLU A 184 17.40 -22.27 -10.46
N SER A 185 18.29 -21.30 -10.20
CA SER A 185 19.21 -21.37 -9.05
C SER A 185 18.49 -21.31 -7.70
N GLN A 186 17.22 -20.88 -7.68
CA GLN A 186 16.41 -20.75 -6.47
C GLN A 186 15.58 -22.02 -6.16
N GLY A 187 15.64 -23.06 -6.98
CA GLY A 187 14.89 -24.30 -6.79
C GLY A 187 13.49 -24.24 -7.41
N GLU A 188 12.45 -24.71 -6.69
CA GLU A 188 11.08 -24.72 -7.25
C GLU A 188 10.58 -23.31 -7.63
N ILE A 189 9.63 -23.22 -8.57
CA ILE A 189 9.11 -21.94 -9.09
C ILE A 189 8.66 -21.00 -7.95
N TYR A 190 7.92 -21.50 -6.96
CA TYR A 190 7.48 -20.68 -5.83
C TYR A 190 8.64 -20.08 -5.00
N ARG A 191 9.82 -20.73 -4.96
CA ARG A 191 11.03 -20.20 -4.33
C ARG A 191 11.71 -19.14 -5.18
N SER A 192 11.70 -19.29 -6.50
CA SER A 192 12.14 -18.22 -7.40
C SER A 192 11.26 -16.97 -7.28
N ILE A 193 9.93 -17.14 -7.19
CA ILE A 193 8.99 -16.06 -6.91
C ILE A 193 9.32 -15.39 -5.56
N GLU A 194 9.50 -16.19 -4.51
CA GLU A 194 9.84 -15.68 -3.17
C GLU A 194 11.16 -14.90 -3.18
N HIS A 195 12.19 -15.41 -3.85
CA HIS A 195 13.47 -14.71 -3.98
C HIS A 195 13.32 -13.38 -4.73
N LEU A 196 12.59 -13.40 -5.86
CA LEU A 196 12.34 -12.21 -6.66
C LEU A 196 11.60 -11.14 -5.86
N ASP A 197 10.54 -11.52 -5.13
CA ASP A 197 9.78 -10.60 -4.29
C ASP A 197 10.61 -10.07 -3.13
N LYS A 198 11.32 -10.96 -2.41
CA LYS A 198 12.17 -10.56 -1.28
C LYS A 198 13.33 -9.64 -1.71
N MET A 199 13.84 -9.78 -2.93
CA MET A 199 14.80 -8.84 -3.49
C MET A 199 14.22 -7.43 -3.60
N GLY A 200 13.00 -7.31 -4.15
CA GLY A 200 12.29 -6.02 -4.21
C GLY A 200 11.96 -5.47 -2.82
N MET A 201 11.51 -6.34 -1.90
CA MET A 201 11.24 -5.99 -0.51
C MET A 201 12.48 -5.46 0.20
N SER A 202 13.63 -6.11 0.07
CA SER A 202 14.87 -5.65 0.69
C SER A 202 15.36 -4.31 0.11
N ILE A 203 15.13 -4.03 -1.17
CA ILE A 203 15.41 -2.72 -1.75
C ILE A 203 14.48 -1.64 -1.18
N ILE A 204 13.20 -1.96 -0.97
CA ILE A 204 12.27 -1.04 -0.30
C ILE A 204 12.73 -0.78 1.15
N GLU A 205 13.23 -1.80 1.86
CA GLU A 205 13.79 -1.66 3.21
C GLU A 205 15.05 -0.79 3.26
N GLN A 206 15.80 -0.70 2.15
CA GLN A 206 16.93 0.23 1.98
C GLN A 206 16.50 1.68 1.76
N LEU A 207 15.20 1.95 1.58
CA LEU A 207 14.63 3.28 1.39
C LEU A 207 15.14 3.99 0.11
N ASP A 208 15.53 3.23 -0.92
CA ASP A 208 16.16 3.76 -2.13
C ASP A 208 15.21 3.68 -3.36
N PRO A 209 14.63 4.81 -3.82
CA PRO A 209 13.75 4.82 -4.98
C PRO A 209 14.46 4.47 -6.30
N VAL A 210 15.75 4.81 -6.46
CA VAL A 210 16.50 4.57 -7.69
C VAL A 210 16.79 3.08 -7.82
N SER A 211 17.23 2.45 -6.74
CA SER A 211 17.45 1.00 -6.71
C SER A 211 16.16 0.23 -6.97
N PHE A 212 15.01 0.69 -6.45
CA PHE A 212 13.72 0.06 -6.72
C PHE A 212 13.31 0.18 -8.20
N SER A 213 13.46 1.37 -8.80
CA SER A 213 13.22 1.55 -10.24
C SER A 213 14.12 0.64 -11.09
N ASN A 214 15.41 0.55 -10.74
CA ASN A 214 16.35 -0.33 -11.45
C ASN A 214 15.98 -1.81 -11.34
N TYR A 215 15.49 -2.26 -10.17
CA TYR A 215 14.95 -3.60 -9.99
C TYR A 215 13.73 -3.86 -10.90
N LEU A 216 12.79 -2.91 -10.96
CA LEU A 216 11.61 -3.02 -11.83
C LEU A 216 12.01 -3.08 -13.31
N LYS A 217 12.96 -2.25 -13.75
CA LYS A 217 13.49 -2.28 -15.13
C LYS A 217 14.22 -3.58 -15.46
N LYS A 218 14.88 -4.20 -14.46
CA LYS A 218 15.64 -5.43 -14.68
C LYS A 218 14.73 -6.65 -14.78
N TYR A 219 13.84 -6.84 -13.81
CA TYR A 219 13.05 -8.06 -13.71
C TYR A 219 11.60 -7.93 -14.14
N HIS A 220 11.10 -6.71 -14.29
CA HIS A 220 9.71 -6.42 -14.62
C HIS A 220 8.72 -7.15 -13.70
N ASN A 221 9.09 -7.35 -12.41
CA ASN A 221 8.21 -8.02 -11.45
C ASN A 221 6.86 -7.29 -11.42
N THR A 222 5.77 -8.05 -11.45
CA THR A 222 4.41 -7.58 -11.66
C THR A 222 3.77 -6.96 -10.40
N ILE A 223 4.57 -6.26 -9.60
CA ILE A 223 4.13 -5.51 -8.42
C ILE A 223 3.13 -4.42 -8.86
N CYS A 224 1.86 -4.58 -8.49
CA CYS A 224 0.78 -3.71 -8.96
C CYS A 224 0.87 -2.29 -8.37
N GLY A 225 1.24 -2.16 -7.10
CA GLY A 225 1.42 -0.90 -6.39
C GLY A 225 2.83 -0.29 -6.53
N ARG A 226 3.59 -0.66 -7.57
CA ARG A 226 4.95 -0.13 -7.81
C ARG A 226 5.02 1.40 -7.85
N HIS A 227 3.99 2.06 -8.38
CA HIS A 227 3.93 3.53 -8.45
C HIS A 227 3.62 4.19 -7.09
N PRO A 228 2.60 3.73 -6.32
CA PRO A 228 2.46 4.10 -4.91
C PRO A 228 3.73 3.89 -4.07
N ILE A 229 4.43 2.76 -4.25
CA ILE A 229 5.71 2.47 -3.57
C ILE A 229 6.78 3.48 -3.99
N GLY A 230 6.92 3.77 -5.28
CA GLY A 230 7.84 4.80 -5.79
C GLY A 230 7.58 6.18 -5.19
N VAL A 231 6.31 6.58 -5.07
CA VAL A 231 5.91 7.82 -4.39
C VAL A 231 6.34 7.83 -2.92
N LEU A 232 6.11 6.74 -2.18
CA LEU A 232 6.52 6.60 -0.78
C LEU A 232 8.04 6.71 -0.63
N LEU A 233 8.81 5.96 -1.43
CA LEU A 233 10.28 5.97 -1.35
C LEU A 233 10.85 7.37 -1.66
N ASN A 234 10.28 8.08 -2.62
CA ASN A 234 10.68 9.46 -2.90
C ASN A 234 10.29 10.43 -1.78
N ALA A 235 9.15 10.24 -1.12
CA ALA A 235 8.77 11.02 0.06
C ALA A 235 9.74 10.79 1.23
N ILE A 236 10.14 9.54 1.47
CA ILE A 236 11.11 9.17 2.50
C ILE A 236 12.48 9.80 2.20
N ASN A 237 12.98 9.66 0.97
CA ASN A 237 14.24 10.25 0.55
C ASN A 237 14.26 11.78 0.73
N GLU A 238 13.15 12.47 0.43
CA GLU A 238 13.05 13.92 0.66
C GLU A 238 13.13 14.30 2.15
N LEU A 239 12.55 13.48 3.04
CA LEU A 239 12.64 13.71 4.50
C LEU A 239 14.02 13.37 5.07
N GLN A 240 14.69 12.35 4.54
CA GLN A 240 16.06 12.00 4.93
C GLN A 240 17.06 13.12 4.60
N LYS A 241 16.89 13.80 3.45
CA LYS A 241 17.68 15.01 3.12
C LYS A 241 17.50 16.13 4.14
N ASN A 242 16.35 16.18 4.81
CA ASN A 242 16.04 17.12 5.87
C ASN A 242 16.39 16.58 7.28
N GLY A 243 17.12 15.46 7.36
CA GLY A 243 17.67 14.91 8.61
C GLY A 243 16.73 13.98 9.38
N MET A 244 15.55 13.63 8.85
CA MET A 244 14.68 12.65 9.51
C MET A 244 15.25 11.23 9.36
N ASN A 245 15.30 10.49 10.46
CA ASN A 245 15.71 9.10 10.46
C ASN A 245 14.47 8.20 10.40
N MET A 246 14.49 7.21 9.52
CA MET A 246 13.38 6.30 9.29
C MET A 246 13.91 4.90 8.99
N SER A 247 13.12 3.88 9.31
CA SER A 247 13.38 2.52 8.85
C SER A 247 12.10 1.83 8.43
N PHE A 248 12.17 1.06 7.35
CA PHE A 248 11.09 0.20 6.88
C PHE A 248 11.45 -1.26 7.15
N SER A 249 10.46 -2.07 7.51
CA SER A 249 10.64 -3.52 7.62
C SER A 249 9.40 -4.24 7.14
N PHE A 250 9.57 -5.26 6.30
CA PHE A 250 8.51 -6.23 6.05
C PHE A 250 8.39 -7.20 7.24
N LEU A 251 7.15 -7.55 7.54
CA LEU A 251 6.74 -8.28 8.74
C LEU A 251 6.09 -9.62 8.41
N ASN A 252 5.60 -9.78 7.18
CA ASN A 252 5.06 -11.04 6.68
C ASN A 252 5.17 -11.11 5.15
N TYR A 253 5.31 -12.33 4.65
CA TYR A 253 5.23 -12.67 3.24
C TYR A 253 4.37 -13.92 3.07
N ALA A 254 3.49 -13.92 2.06
CA ALA A 254 2.64 -15.05 1.73
C ALA A 254 2.47 -15.15 0.21
N GLN A 255 2.09 -16.33 -0.27
CA GLN A 255 1.70 -16.59 -1.66
C GLN A 255 0.33 -17.24 -1.63
N SER A 256 -0.56 -16.86 -2.55
CA SER A 256 -1.90 -17.48 -2.67
C SER A 256 -1.86 -18.98 -2.94
N SER A 257 -0.82 -19.45 -3.63
CA SER A 257 -0.51 -20.87 -3.82
C SER A 257 0.98 -21.06 -4.15
N GLN A 258 1.49 -22.28 -4.01
CA GLN A 258 2.86 -22.64 -4.39
C GLN A 258 2.91 -23.17 -5.83
N CYS A 259 3.36 -22.35 -6.76
CA CYS A 259 3.60 -22.78 -8.15
C CYS A 259 4.76 -23.78 -8.21
N ARG A 260 4.54 -24.90 -8.91
CA ARG A 260 5.52 -25.96 -9.17
C ARG A 260 5.68 -26.25 -10.66
N ASN A 261 4.65 -25.98 -11.46
CA ASN A 261 4.62 -26.20 -12.90
C ASN A 261 4.25 -24.93 -13.66
N TRP A 262 4.52 -24.90 -14.96
CA TRP A 262 4.24 -23.74 -15.84
C TRP A 262 2.77 -23.39 -16.04
N GLN A 263 1.87 -24.32 -15.69
CA GLN A 263 0.41 -24.09 -15.74
C GLN A 263 -0.13 -23.51 -14.43
N ASP A 264 0.66 -23.53 -13.36
CA ASP A 264 0.25 -22.96 -12.09
C ASP A 264 0.24 -21.42 -12.18
N SER A 265 -0.47 -20.78 -11.25
CA SER A 265 -0.41 -19.34 -11.11
C SER A 265 -0.64 -18.92 -9.66
N SER A 266 0.03 -17.85 -9.25
CA SER A 266 -0.08 -17.30 -7.92
C SER A 266 0.06 -15.78 -7.92
N VAL A 267 -0.37 -15.19 -6.83
CA VAL A 267 -0.15 -13.79 -6.44
C VAL A 267 0.51 -13.79 -5.08
N SER A 268 1.54 -12.98 -4.92
CA SER A 268 2.27 -12.79 -3.66
C SER A 268 1.74 -11.60 -2.86
N TYR A 269 1.84 -11.70 -1.54
CA TYR A 269 1.40 -10.68 -0.59
C TYR A 269 2.53 -10.39 0.39
N ALA A 270 2.78 -9.10 0.64
CA ALA A 270 3.72 -8.67 1.66
C ALA A 270 3.11 -7.57 2.51
N ALA A 271 3.44 -7.59 3.81
CA ALA A 271 3.00 -6.57 4.75
C ALA A 271 4.20 -5.98 5.47
N GLY A 272 4.32 -4.65 5.51
CA GLY A 272 5.44 -3.96 6.13
C GLY A 272 5.06 -2.62 6.73
N ALA A 273 5.95 -2.08 7.57
CA ALA A 273 5.73 -0.83 8.28
C ALA A 273 6.98 0.06 8.29
N LEU A 274 6.76 1.37 8.12
CA LEU A 274 7.74 2.45 8.27
C LEU A 274 7.64 3.04 9.67
N MET A 275 8.77 3.20 10.34
CA MET A 275 8.89 3.98 11.58
C MET A 275 9.76 5.22 11.33
N VAL A 276 9.43 6.31 12.01
CA VAL A 276 10.25 7.53 12.08
C VAL A 276 10.82 7.62 13.49
N HIS A 277 12.13 7.87 13.60
CA HIS A 277 12.88 7.91 14.86
C HIS A 277 13.17 9.34 15.29
#